data_AF-A0A2S1R148-F1
#
_entry.id   AF-A0A2S1R148-F1
#
_cell.length_a   1.000
_cell.length_b   1.000
_cell.length_c   1.000
_cell.angle_alpha   90.00
_cell.angle_beta   90.00
_cell.angle_gamma   90.00
#
_symmetry.space_group_name_H-M   'P 1'
#
loop_
_entity.id
_entity.type
_entity.pdbx_description
1 polymer ?
#
loop_
_entity_poly.entity_id
_entity_poly.type
_entity_poly.pdbx_seq_one_letter_code
_entity_poly.pdbx_strand_id
1 'polypeptide(L)'
;MTLIVSWIGVDEKKKQKKIASLYIASDSRYSWGNLGKYDNGVKVFRCINAPEIFGFCGDVLFPSNLVSQLITQIDNGLFFSGSETSDVKSRKIANFISEAVKYYPIVAFNQNFTIIYGTRIADDFHLFKYIHNYKTRAFDYEEINLPLESGKVFSGGSGSEEFDKNYQSYENPKHNEYGTSRGVYQCFVRTLLNIKDKYSGGAPQIVGLYRKGNAVLFGSVITKKLYIYGQEFIQNTNAGNIEWRNENFERTNPETGKILDGAQRQPSKDATP
;
A
#
# COMPACT_ATOMS: atom_id res chain seq x y z
N MET A 1 8.10 -2.93 -12.55
CA MET A 1 7.57 -4.32 -12.42
C MET A 1 6.88 -4.50 -11.08
N THR A 2 5.63 -4.06 -10.95
CA THR A 2 4.83 -4.02 -9.70
C THR A 2 3.41 -3.55 -10.04
N LEU A 3 2.42 -3.92 -9.24
CA LEU A 3 1.19 -3.14 -9.08
C LEU A 3 1.20 -2.53 -7.67
N ILE A 4 1.14 -1.21 -7.58
CA ILE A 4 0.95 -0.50 -6.32
C ILE A 4 -0.25 0.43 -6.44
N VAL A 5 -1.07 0.49 -5.40
CA VAL A 5 -2.28 1.31 -5.34
C VAL A 5 -2.36 1.97 -3.96
N SER A 6 -2.70 3.25 -3.93
CA SER A 6 -3.04 3.97 -2.71
C SER A 6 -4.43 4.59 -2.82
N TRP A 7 -5.15 4.59 -1.71
CA TRP A 7 -6.52 5.10 -1.63
C TRP A 7 -6.83 5.60 -0.24
N ILE A 8 -7.89 6.41 -0.17
CA ILE A 8 -8.41 6.94 1.09
C ILE A 8 -9.83 6.46 1.33
N GLY A 9 -10.20 6.41 2.61
CA GLY A 9 -11.57 6.28 3.06
C GLY A 9 -12.00 7.58 3.74
N VAL A 10 -13.17 8.09 3.38
CA VAL A 10 -13.76 9.31 3.93
C VAL A 10 -15.00 8.96 4.73
N ASP A 11 -15.11 9.56 5.92
CA ASP A 11 -16.27 9.40 6.80
C ASP A 11 -17.34 10.41 6.41
N GLU A 12 -18.40 9.93 5.77
CA GLU A 12 -19.53 10.75 5.31
C GLU A 12 -20.57 11.03 6.41
N LYS A 13 -20.47 10.37 7.57
CA LYS A 13 -21.44 10.51 8.67
C LYS A 13 -21.23 11.78 9.51
N LYS A 14 -20.08 12.44 9.38
CA LYS A 14 -19.77 13.68 10.09
C LYS A 14 -20.34 14.88 9.35
N LYS A 15 -20.73 15.92 10.11
CA LYS A 15 -21.18 17.23 9.56
C LYS A 15 -20.18 17.86 8.58
N GLN A 16 -18.90 17.46 8.65
CA GLN A 16 -17.86 17.79 7.69
C GLN A 16 -17.19 16.49 7.24
N LYS A 17 -17.11 16.27 5.92
CA LYS A 17 -16.37 15.15 5.33
C LYS A 17 -14.91 15.23 5.80
N LYS A 18 -14.40 14.14 6.36
CA LYS A 18 -12.99 14.03 6.76
C LYS A 18 -12.45 12.67 6.35
N ILE A 19 -11.19 12.65 5.93
CA ILE A 19 -10.46 11.40 5.71
C ILE A 19 -10.41 10.63 7.04
N ALA A 20 -10.67 9.34 6.96
CA ALA A 20 -10.70 8.40 8.08
C ALA A 20 -9.54 7.41 8.04
N SER A 21 -9.03 7.15 6.85
CA SER A 21 -7.95 6.20 6.62
C SER A 21 -7.25 6.46 5.30
N LEU A 22 -5.96 6.13 5.26
CA LEU A 22 -5.11 6.08 4.07
C LEU A 22 -4.48 4.70 3.98
N TYR A 23 -4.44 4.09 2.80
CA TYR A 23 -3.89 2.76 2.60
C TYR A 23 -2.90 2.74 1.44
N ILE A 24 -1.97 1.80 1.51
CA ILE A 24 -1.08 1.42 0.41
C ILE A 24 -1.15 -0.10 0.27
N ALA A 25 -1.43 -0.58 -0.94
CA ALA A 25 -1.37 -1.99 -1.27
C ALA A 25 -0.48 -2.25 -2.47
N SER A 26 0.13 -3.44 -2.49
CA SER A 26 0.95 -3.88 -3.61
C SER A 26 0.87 -5.39 -3.80
N ASP A 27 1.26 -5.84 -4.98
CA ASP A 27 1.53 -7.25 -5.27
C ASP A 27 2.80 -7.74 -4.54
N SER A 28 3.08 -9.05 -4.60
CA SER A 28 4.24 -9.66 -3.94
C SER A 28 5.26 -10.26 -4.91
N ARG A 29 5.10 -10.06 -6.22
CA ARG A 29 6.00 -10.62 -7.22
C ARG A 29 7.26 -9.78 -7.41
N TYR A 30 8.42 -10.38 -7.22
CA TYR A 30 9.65 -9.93 -7.86
C TYR A 30 9.86 -10.73 -9.15
N SER A 31 10.40 -10.08 -10.18
CA SER A 31 10.62 -10.71 -11.48
C SER A 31 11.97 -10.28 -12.07
N TRP A 32 12.60 -11.21 -12.79
CA TRP A 32 13.88 -11.02 -13.47
C TRP A 32 13.71 -11.25 -14.97
N GLY A 33 12.80 -10.49 -15.58
CA GLY A 33 12.41 -10.70 -16.98
C GLY A 33 11.78 -12.08 -17.17
N ASN A 34 12.29 -12.84 -18.14
CA ASN A 34 11.84 -14.20 -18.42
C ASN A 34 12.59 -15.28 -17.61
N LEU A 35 13.57 -14.91 -16.79
CA LEU A 35 14.42 -15.86 -16.07
C LEU A 35 13.70 -16.50 -14.88
N GLY A 36 12.75 -15.80 -14.27
CA GLY A 36 12.03 -16.30 -13.12
C GLY A 36 11.24 -15.23 -12.39
N LYS A 37 10.46 -15.70 -11.42
CA LYS A 37 9.63 -14.89 -10.52
C LYS A 37 9.69 -15.44 -9.09
N TYR A 38 9.46 -14.55 -8.13
CA TYR A 38 9.34 -14.88 -6.71
C TYR A 38 8.13 -14.14 -6.14
N ASP A 39 7.10 -14.89 -5.73
CA ASP A 39 5.78 -14.33 -5.37
C ASP A 39 5.64 -13.99 -3.87
N ASN A 40 6.75 -13.80 -3.14
CA ASN A 40 6.73 -13.44 -1.70
C ASN A 40 7.64 -12.23 -1.36
N GLY A 41 7.95 -11.38 -2.33
CA GLY A 41 8.75 -10.18 -2.12
C GLY A 41 7.96 -9.05 -1.48
N VAL A 42 8.51 -8.34 -0.49
CA VAL A 42 7.83 -7.26 0.24
C VAL A 42 7.93 -5.92 -0.49
N LYS A 43 6.82 -5.21 -0.68
CA LYS A 43 6.76 -3.92 -1.40
C LYS A 43 6.04 -2.81 -0.64
N VAL A 44 5.40 -3.16 0.47
CA VAL A 44 4.75 -2.20 1.38
C VAL A 44 5.31 -2.37 2.78
N PHE A 45 5.37 -1.27 3.51
CA PHE A 45 6.01 -1.22 4.81
C PHE A 45 5.28 -0.27 5.75
N ARG A 46 5.47 -0.49 7.04
CA ARG A 46 4.94 0.37 8.09
C ARG A 46 5.98 0.56 9.17
N CYS A 47 5.94 1.71 9.84
CA CYS A 47 6.61 1.90 11.12
C CYS A 47 5.74 1.30 12.24
N ILE A 48 6.38 0.70 13.24
CA ILE A 48 5.69 0.13 14.41
C ILE A 48 5.31 1.23 15.40
N ASN A 49 6.18 2.22 15.57
CA ASN A 49 6.09 3.24 16.60
C ASN A 49 5.65 4.61 16.07
N ALA A 50 5.29 4.70 14.79
CA ALA A 50 4.92 5.95 14.15
C ALA A 50 3.82 5.75 13.07
N PRO A 51 3.02 6.78 12.76
CA PRO A 51 1.97 6.72 11.74
C PRO A 51 2.56 6.90 10.33
N GLU A 52 3.57 6.11 9.99
CA GLU A 52 4.33 6.23 8.74
C GLU A 52 4.20 4.91 7.96
N ILE A 53 3.75 4.99 6.72
CA ILE A 53 3.64 3.85 5.79
C ILE A 53 4.37 4.16 4.49
N PHE A 54 4.91 3.11 3.89
CA PHE A 54 5.65 3.20 2.63
C PHE A 54 5.21 2.13 1.67
N GLY A 55 5.40 2.39 0.39
CA GLY A 55 5.45 1.34 -0.61
C GLY A 55 6.24 1.79 -1.82
N PHE A 56 6.61 0.86 -2.71
CA PHE A 56 7.38 1.21 -3.89
C PHE A 56 6.99 0.37 -5.11
N CYS A 57 7.27 0.93 -6.29
CA CYS A 57 7.22 0.23 -7.56
C CYS A 57 8.42 0.61 -8.43
N GLY A 58 8.78 -0.26 -9.38
CA GLY A 58 9.96 -0.05 -10.22
C GLY A 58 11.13 -0.85 -9.70
N ASP A 59 12.34 -0.26 -9.62
CA ASP A 59 13.51 -0.96 -9.08
C ASP A 59 13.18 -1.55 -7.69
N VAL A 60 13.63 -2.77 -7.44
CA VAL A 60 13.28 -3.50 -6.21
C VAL A 60 14.38 -3.41 -5.17
N LEU A 61 15.63 -3.63 -5.58
CA LEU A 61 16.73 -3.81 -4.65
C LEU A 61 17.05 -2.50 -3.92
N PHE A 62 17.10 -1.38 -4.64
CA PHE A 62 17.41 -0.11 -4.01
C PHE A 62 16.31 0.35 -3.04
N PRO A 63 15.03 0.46 -3.45
CA PRO A 63 13.97 0.93 -2.55
C PRO A 63 13.73 0.00 -1.35
N SER A 64 13.79 -1.32 -1.53
CA SER A 64 13.57 -2.26 -0.42
C SER A 64 14.59 -2.10 0.71
N ASN A 65 15.88 -2.00 0.38
CA ASN A 65 16.94 -1.78 1.36
C ASN A 65 16.82 -0.40 2.01
N LEU A 66 16.63 0.64 1.20
CA LEU A 66 16.56 2.01 1.66
C LEU A 66 15.38 2.25 2.61
N VAL A 67 14.19 1.80 2.22
CA VAL A 67 12.97 1.93 3.04
C VAL A 67 13.11 1.15 4.34
N SER A 68 13.72 -0.04 4.33
CA SER A 68 13.97 -0.82 5.54
C SER A 68 14.91 -0.10 6.53
N GLN A 69 15.96 0.54 6.02
CA GLN A 69 16.86 1.37 6.84
C GLN A 69 16.14 2.60 7.41
N LEU A 70 15.32 3.25 6.59
CA LEU A 70 14.53 4.42 7.00
C LEU A 70 13.54 4.06 8.12
N ILE A 71 12.79 2.96 7.97
CA ILE A 71 11.87 2.46 8.99
C ILE A 71 12.60 2.17 10.29
N THR A 72 13.75 1.50 10.21
CA THR A 72 14.56 1.21 11.40
C THR A 72 14.95 2.50 12.13
N GLN A 73 15.36 3.55 11.41
CA GLN A 73 15.70 4.83 12.02
C GLN A 73 14.47 5.55 12.60
N ILE A 74 13.33 5.51 11.92
CA ILE A 74 12.08 6.11 12.42
C ILE A 74 11.61 5.40 13.69
N ASP A 75 11.56 4.06 13.69
CA ASP A 75 11.05 3.27 14.81
C ASP A 75 11.94 3.36 16.07
N ASN A 76 13.22 3.69 15.89
CA ASN A 76 14.17 3.97 16.98
C ASN A 76 14.22 5.45 17.37
N GLY A 77 13.38 6.31 16.79
CA GLY A 77 13.31 7.74 17.12
C GLY A 77 14.54 8.55 16.67
N LEU A 78 15.30 8.05 15.70
CA LEU A 78 16.55 8.67 15.22
C LEU A 78 16.33 9.63 14.04
N PHE A 79 15.18 9.53 13.36
CA PHE A 79 14.94 10.25 12.10
C PHE A 79 14.08 11.51 12.25
N PHE A 80 13.01 11.41 13.05
CA PHE A 80 12.07 12.49 13.32
C PHE A 80 12.16 12.95 14.77
N SER A 81 11.94 14.25 14.98
CA SER A 81 11.87 14.90 16.30
C SER A 81 10.47 14.81 16.95
N GLY A 82 9.43 14.47 16.19
CA GLY A 82 8.08 14.20 16.69
C GLY A 82 7.09 15.37 16.57
N SER A 83 7.56 16.61 16.39
CA SER A 83 6.73 17.81 16.20
C SER A 83 6.76 18.37 14.77
N GLU A 84 7.34 17.63 13.83
CA GLU A 84 7.48 18.08 12.44
C GLU A 84 6.15 18.05 11.68
N THR A 85 5.97 19.03 10.79
CA THR A 85 4.92 19.00 9.78
C THR A 85 5.19 17.91 8.74
N SER A 86 4.16 17.52 7.98
CA SER A 86 4.27 16.54 6.89
C SER A 86 5.30 16.96 5.84
N ASP A 87 5.34 18.24 5.47
CA ASP A 87 6.34 18.79 4.54
C ASP A 87 7.78 18.62 5.03
N VAL A 88 8.03 18.87 6.32
CA VAL A 88 9.36 18.73 6.90
C VAL A 88 9.75 17.26 6.95
N LYS A 89 8.84 16.37 7.35
CA LYS A 89 9.08 14.92 7.31
C LYS A 89 9.40 14.45 5.88
N SER A 90 8.59 14.87 4.92
CA SER A 90 8.75 14.51 3.51
C SER A 90 10.08 14.98 2.95
N ARG A 91 10.51 16.21 3.27
CA ARG A 91 11.81 16.76 2.84
C ARG A 91 12.99 16.01 3.45
N LYS A 92 12.91 15.58 4.71
CA LYS A 92 13.93 14.74 5.35
C LYS A 92 14.07 13.40 4.62
N ILE A 93 12.95 12.76 4.30
CA ILE A 93 12.92 11.52 3.51
C ILE A 93 13.49 11.77 2.11
N ALA A 94 13.10 12.85 1.43
CA ALA A 94 13.63 13.23 0.13
C ALA A 94 15.16 13.36 0.14
N ASN A 95 15.70 14.05 1.15
CA ASN A 95 17.15 14.20 1.33
C ASN A 95 17.83 12.85 1.58
N PHE A 96 17.24 12.00 2.44
CA PHE A 96 17.75 10.66 2.71
C PHE A 96 17.81 9.80 1.45
N ILE A 97 16.76 9.81 0.62
CA ILE A 97 16.73 9.08 -0.64
C ILE A 97 17.74 9.66 -1.63
N SER A 98 17.76 10.98 -1.80
CA SER A 98 18.65 11.67 -2.73
C SER A 98 20.13 11.41 -2.41
N GLU A 99 20.51 11.46 -1.13
CA GLU A 99 21.86 11.11 -0.70
C GLU A 99 22.18 9.64 -1.01
N ALA A 100 21.29 8.71 -0.69
CA ALA A 100 21.52 7.28 -0.98
C ALA A 100 21.66 6.99 -2.48
N VAL A 101 20.87 7.67 -3.34
CA VAL A 101 20.95 7.53 -4.80
C VAL A 101 22.31 7.98 -5.33
N LYS A 102 22.94 9.02 -4.76
CA LYS A 102 24.25 9.53 -5.23
C LYS A 102 25.34 8.46 -5.13
N TYR A 103 25.31 7.65 -4.07
CA TYR A 103 26.33 6.63 -3.80
C TYR A 103 25.98 5.24 -4.34
N TYR A 104 24.75 5.02 -4.81
CA TYR A 104 24.36 3.72 -5.36
C TYR A 104 24.96 3.51 -6.77
N PRO A 105 25.56 2.33 -7.06
CA PRO A 105 26.14 2.06 -8.38
C PRO A 105 25.09 2.15 -9.49
N ILE A 106 25.33 3.01 -10.48
CA ILE A 106 24.33 3.24 -11.56
C ILE A 106 24.02 1.96 -12.35
N VAL A 107 25.01 1.09 -12.52
CA VAL A 107 24.89 -0.21 -13.20
C VAL A 107 24.00 -1.21 -12.46
N ALA A 108 23.72 -0.96 -11.17
CA ALA A 108 22.86 -1.80 -10.36
C ALA A 108 21.38 -1.37 -10.43
N PHE A 109 21.06 -0.20 -11.01
CA PHE A 109 19.69 0.16 -11.32
C PHE A 109 19.23 -0.55 -12.59
N ASN A 110 18.10 -1.25 -12.50
CA ASN A 110 17.51 -1.93 -13.65
C ASN A 110 16.35 -1.15 -14.28
N GLN A 111 15.75 -0.21 -13.53
CA GLN A 111 14.64 0.63 -14.00
C GLN A 111 14.44 1.86 -13.10
N ASN A 112 13.55 2.76 -13.52
CA ASN A 112 13.08 3.86 -12.67
C ASN A 112 12.40 3.29 -11.43
N PHE A 113 12.39 4.04 -10.34
CA PHE A 113 11.59 3.68 -9.17
C PHE A 113 10.73 4.85 -8.70
N THR A 114 9.64 4.46 -8.04
CA THR A 114 8.76 5.37 -7.31
C THR A 114 8.58 4.82 -5.91
N ILE A 115 8.79 5.66 -4.91
CA ILE A 115 8.44 5.38 -3.51
C ILE A 115 7.25 6.27 -3.16
N ILE A 116 6.22 5.70 -2.55
CA ILE A 116 5.12 6.44 -1.94
C ILE A 116 5.22 6.37 -0.42
N TYR A 117 4.93 7.50 0.21
CA TYR A 117 5.04 7.70 1.66
C TYR A 117 3.75 8.31 2.19
N GLY A 118 3.05 7.57 3.04
CA GLY A 118 1.87 8.06 3.75
C GLY A 118 2.21 8.40 5.19
N THR A 119 1.73 9.54 5.66
CA THR A 119 1.87 9.99 7.05
C THR A 119 0.58 10.59 7.57
N ARG A 120 0.46 10.68 8.90
CA ARG A 120 -0.62 11.39 9.58
C ARG A 120 -0.04 12.38 10.58
N ILE A 121 -0.45 13.64 10.48
CA ILE A 121 -0.18 14.69 11.46
C ILE A 121 -1.50 15.04 12.14
N ALA A 122 -1.61 14.77 13.43
CA ALA A 122 -2.89 14.83 14.15
C ALA A 122 -4.00 14.06 13.41
N ASP A 123 -5.04 14.70 12.88
CA ASP A 123 -6.12 14.02 12.15
C ASP A 123 -5.98 14.11 10.61
N ASP A 124 -4.93 14.78 10.12
CA ASP A 124 -4.72 15.04 8.70
C ASP A 124 -3.75 14.04 8.08
N PHE A 125 -4.13 13.48 6.95
CA PHE A 125 -3.36 12.49 6.21
C PHE A 125 -2.64 13.17 5.06
N HIS A 126 -1.43 12.71 4.77
CA HIS A 126 -0.62 13.20 3.67
C HIS A 126 -0.01 12.01 2.93
N LEU A 127 0.10 12.13 1.62
CA LEU A 127 0.71 11.13 0.76
C LEU A 127 1.71 11.82 -0.15
N PHE A 128 2.96 11.37 -0.15
CA PHE A 128 4.02 11.89 -0.99
C PHE A 128 4.49 10.82 -1.97
N LYS A 129 5.01 11.26 -3.10
CA LYS A 129 5.58 10.41 -4.14
C LYS A 129 6.98 10.91 -4.49
N TYR A 130 7.96 10.03 -4.37
CA TYR A 130 9.36 10.26 -4.75
C TYR A 130 9.66 9.46 -6.02
N ILE A 131 10.17 10.12 -7.05
CA ILE A 131 10.44 9.52 -8.36
C ILE A 131 11.93 9.63 -8.66
N HIS A 132 12.53 8.53 -9.08
CA HIS A 132 13.89 8.52 -9.60
C HIS A 132 13.95 7.98 -11.03
N ASN A 133 14.60 8.73 -11.91
CA ASN A 133 14.95 8.29 -13.25
C ASN A 133 16.40 7.82 -13.28
N TYR A 134 16.63 6.52 -13.44
CA TYR A 134 17.99 5.96 -13.38
C TYR A 134 18.87 6.40 -14.56
N LYS A 135 18.28 6.74 -15.70
CA LYS A 135 19.02 7.16 -16.91
C LYS A 135 19.53 8.59 -16.78
N THR A 136 18.67 9.50 -16.33
CA THR A 136 19.03 10.93 -16.18
C THR A 136 19.58 11.26 -14.79
N ARG A 137 19.47 10.32 -13.85
CA ARG A 137 19.72 10.49 -12.41
C ARG A 137 18.83 11.55 -11.76
N ALA A 138 17.78 12.01 -12.45
CA ALA A 138 16.84 12.97 -11.89
C ALA A 138 16.10 12.34 -10.71
N PHE A 139 15.98 13.12 -9.64
CA PHE A 139 15.20 12.78 -8.47
C PHE A 139 14.24 13.92 -8.20
N ASP A 140 12.97 13.59 -8.05
CA ASP A 140 11.89 14.56 -7.81
C ASP A 140 10.92 14.01 -6.78
N TYR A 141 10.18 14.89 -6.12
CA TYR A 141 9.13 14.49 -5.21
C TYR A 141 8.02 15.53 -5.08
N GLU A 142 6.80 15.05 -4.87
CA GLU A 142 5.62 15.89 -4.73
C GLU A 142 4.65 15.30 -3.70
N GLU A 143 3.79 16.16 -3.16
CA GLU A 143 2.62 15.73 -2.40
C GLU A 143 1.47 15.39 -3.35
N ILE A 144 0.80 14.27 -3.10
CA ILE A 144 -0.40 13.85 -3.80
C ILE A 144 -1.60 14.46 -3.07
N ASN A 145 -2.36 15.29 -3.78
CA ASN A 145 -3.59 15.88 -3.25
C ASN A 145 -4.61 14.78 -2.88
N LEU A 146 -5.08 14.79 -1.64
CA LEU A 146 -6.09 13.84 -1.15
C LEU A 146 -7.48 14.48 -1.18
N PRO A 147 -8.42 13.96 -1.99
CA PRO A 147 -9.78 14.52 -2.06
C PRO A 147 -10.58 14.23 -0.78
N LEU A 148 -11.69 14.95 -0.59
CA LEU A 148 -12.65 14.65 0.47
C LEU A 148 -13.72 13.64 0.03
N GLU A 149 -13.31 12.66 -0.77
CA GLU A 149 -14.15 11.55 -1.25
C GLU A 149 -13.35 10.24 -1.18
N SER A 150 -13.99 9.13 -0.82
CA SER A 150 -13.28 7.85 -0.77
C SER A 150 -12.97 7.38 -2.19
N GLY A 151 -11.74 6.93 -2.43
CA GLY A 151 -11.35 6.47 -3.74
C GLY A 151 -9.84 6.32 -3.91
N LYS A 152 -9.46 5.79 -5.07
CA LYS A 152 -8.07 5.70 -5.54
C LYS A 152 -7.45 7.10 -5.60
N VAL A 153 -6.27 7.26 -5.04
CA VAL A 153 -5.46 8.50 -5.14
C VAL A 153 -4.16 8.30 -5.91
N PHE A 154 -3.68 7.06 -6.00
CA PHE A 154 -2.48 6.71 -6.76
C PHE A 154 -2.54 5.27 -7.26
N SER A 155 -2.01 5.05 -8.46
CA SER A 155 -1.65 3.73 -9.02
C SER A 155 -0.29 3.84 -9.68
N GLY A 156 0.53 2.78 -9.60
CA GLY A 156 1.86 2.79 -10.19
C GLY A 156 2.43 1.40 -10.50
N GLY A 157 3.53 1.40 -11.24
CA GLY A 157 4.21 0.20 -11.71
C GLY A 157 3.67 -0.31 -13.06
N SER A 158 4.05 -1.53 -13.43
CA SER A 158 3.66 -2.12 -14.72
C SER A 158 2.21 -2.61 -14.73
N GLY A 159 1.69 -3.04 -13.58
CA GLY A 159 0.32 -3.51 -13.46
C GLY A 159 -0.73 -2.40 -13.36
N SER A 160 -0.32 -1.13 -13.23
CA SER A 160 -1.26 -0.03 -12.98
C SER A 160 -2.21 0.22 -14.13
N GLU A 161 -1.76 0.06 -15.38
CA GLU A 161 -2.61 0.26 -16.56
C GLU A 161 -3.82 -0.69 -16.56
N GLU A 162 -3.59 -1.97 -16.27
CA GLU A 162 -4.66 -2.96 -16.18
C GLU A 162 -5.61 -2.68 -15.01
N PHE A 163 -5.06 -2.30 -13.86
CA PHE A 163 -5.85 -1.87 -12.71
C PHE A 163 -6.70 -0.65 -13.01
N ASP A 164 -6.12 0.40 -13.59
CA ASP A 164 -6.81 1.65 -13.91
C ASP A 164 -7.95 1.40 -14.90
N LYS A 165 -7.72 0.55 -15.91
CA LYS A 165 -8.77 0.13 -16.84
C LYS A 165 -9.92 -0.60 -16.14
N ASN A 166 -9.62 -1.52 -15.22
CA ASN A 166 -10.65 -2.23 -14.46
C ASN A 166 -11.40 -1.29 -13.50
N TYR A 167 -10.68 -0.33 -12.91
CA TYR A 167 -11.21 0.61 -11.93
C TYR A 167 -12.20 1.63 -12.54
N GLN A 168 -12.12 1.92 -13.84
CA GLN A 168 -13.11 2.75 -14.55
C GLN A 168 -14.56 2.30 -14.30
N SER A 169 -14.81 0.99 -14.15
CA SER A 169 -16.14 0.47 -13.84
C SER A 169 -16.61 0.78 -12.41
N TYR A 170 -15.68 0.88 -11.45
CA TYR A 170 -15.95 1.25 -10.06
C TYR A 170 -16.16 2.76 -9.89
N GLU A 171 -15.72 3.56 -10.87
CA GLU A 171 -15.96 5.01 -10.95
C GLU A 171 -17.35 5.35 -11.53
N ASN A 172 -18.15 4.35 -11.91
CA ASN A 172 -19.54 4.58 -12.31
C ASN A 172 -20.44 4.76 -11.06
N PRO A 173 -21.20 5.86 -10.92
CA PRO A 173 -22.10 6.07 -9.79
C PRO A 173 -23.18 4.98 -9.58
N LYS A 174 -23.44 4.16 -10.61
CA LYS A 174 -24.35 3.00 -10.52
C LYS A 174 -23.67 1.74 -9.97
N HIS A 175 -22.36 1.73 -9.82
CA HIS A 175 -21.64 0.61 -9.24
C HIS A 175 -21.89 0.57 -7.72
N ASN A 176 -22.20 -0.60 -7.16
CA ASN A 176 -22.54 -0.75 -5.74
C ASN A 176 -21.42 -0.28 -4.79
N GLU A 177 -20.19 -0.25 -5.29
CA GLU A 177 -18.98 0.11 -4.54
C GLU A 177 -18.39 1.46 -4.93
N TYR A 178 -19.13 2.23 -5.73
CA TYR A 178 -18.76 3.60 -6.11
C TYR A 178 -18.51 4.47 -4.88
N GLY A 179 -17.44 5.26 -4.92
CA GLY A 179 -17.11 6.22 -3.85
C GLY A 179 -16.77 5.54 -2.52
N THR A 180 -16.28 4.30 -2.54
CA THR A 180 -15.92 3.56 -1.32
C THR A 180 -14.47 3.11 -1.33
N SER A 181 -13.84 3.16 -0.14
CA SER A 181 -12.49 2.61 0.05
C SER A 181 -12.42 1.11 -0.25
N ARG A 182 -13.48 0.35 0.06
CA ARG A 182 -13.54 -1.09 -0.21
C ARG A 182 -13.63 -1.40 -1.71
N GLY A 183 -14.29 -0.56 -2.50
CA GLY A 183 -14.35 -0.70 -3.96
C GLY A 183 -12.96 -0.67 -4.60
N VAL A 184 -12.09 0.23 -4.13
CA VAL A 184 -10.69 0.28 -4.59
C VAL A 184 -9.95 -1.01 -4.27
N TYR A 185 -10.05 -1.47 -3.02
CA TYR A 185 -9.41 -2.70 -2.59
C TYR A 185 -9.92 -3.93 -3.36
N GLN A 186 -11.24 -4.06 -3.53
CA GLN A 186 -11.85 -5.15 -4.29
C GLN A 186 -11.35 -5.15 -5.74
N CYS A 187 -11.32 -3.98 -6.39
CA CYS A 187 -10.79 -3.84 -7.74
C CYS A 187 -9.31 -4.25 -7.80
N PHE A 188 -8.52 -3.83 -6.81
CA PHE A 188 -7.10 -4.16 -6.71
C PHE A 188 -6.89 -5.68 -6.58
N VAL A 189 -7.54 -6.34 -5.62
CA VAL A 189 -7.41 -7.80 -5.42
C VAL A 189 -7.89 -8.57 -6.64
N ARG A 190 -9.06 -8.21 -7.20
CA ARG A 190 -9.60 -8.87 -8.39
C ARG A 190 -8.70 -8.69 -9.60
N THR A 191 -8.13 -7.51 -9.79
CA THR A 191 -7.14 -7.26 -10.84
C THR A 191 -5.91 -8.13 -10.60
N LEU A 192 -5.34 -8.09 -9.39
CA LEU A 192 -4.12 -8.82 -9.05
C LEU A 192 -4.26 -10.33 -9.27
N LEU A 193 -5.38 -10.94 -8.86
CA LEU A 193 -5.63 -12.37 -9.01
C LEU A 193 -5.79 -12.81 -10.48
N ASN A 194 -6.15 -11.88 -11.37
CA ASN A 194 -6.40 -12.15 -12.79
C ASN A 194 -5.42 -11.40 -13.72
N ILE A 195 -4.33 -10.86 -13.15
CA ILE A 195 -3.48 -9.90 -13.85
C ILE A 195 -2.75 -10.56 -15.03
N LYS A 196 -2.74 -9.87 -16.17
CA LYS A 196 -2.03 -10.34 -17.37
C LYS A 196 -0.58 -9.87 -17.41
N ASP A 197 -0.27 -8.76 -16.75
CA ASP A 197 1.10 -8.30 -16.54
C ASP A 197 1.93 -9.39 -15.84
N LYS A 198 2.89 -9.98 -16.55
CA LYS A 198 3.69 -11.10 -16.02
C LYS A 198 4.57 -10.68 -14.83
N TYR A 199 4.86 -9.38 -14.72
CA TYR A 199 5.76 -8.81 -13.73
C TYR A 199 5.09 -8.46 -12.40
N SER A 200 3.77 -8.57 -12.33
CA SER A 200 2.96 -8.34 -11.13
C SER A 200 2.21 -9.62 -10.76
N GLY A 201 2.03 -9.90 -9.47
CA GLY A 201 1.30 -11.10 -9.04
C GLY A 201 1.60 -11.52 -7.60
N GLY A 202 1.21 -12.75 -7.27
CA GLY A 202 1.30 -13.25 -5.90
C GLY A 202 0.18 -12.70 -5.01
N ALA A 203 0.32 -12.85 -3.70
CA ALA A 203 -0.70 -12.44 -2.74
C ALA A 203 -0.63 -10.93 -2.43
N PRO A 204 -1.79 -10.28 -2.20
CA PRO A 204 -1.85 -8.86 -1.90
C PRO A 204 -1.22 -8.53 -0.54
N GLN A 205 -0.53 -7.39 -0.50
CA GLN A 205 0.04 -6.79 0.71
C GLN A 205 -0.65 -5.48 0.98
N ILE A 206 -0.92 -5.14 2.24
CA ILE A 206 -1.63 -3.91 2.59
C ILE A 206 -1.09 -3.35 3.91
N VAL A 207 -0.85 -2.04 3.91
CA VAL A 207 -0.61 -1.24 5.12
C VAL A 207 -1.56 -0.05 5.11
N GLY A 208 -1.80 0.53 6.28
CA GLY A 208 -2.67 1.70 6.36
C GLY A 208 -2.52 2.50 7.63
N LEU A 209 -3.13 3.67 7.60
CA LEU A 209 -3.23 4.60 8.71
C LEU A 209 -4.71 4.80 9.05
N TYR A 210 -5.00 4.84 10.34
CA TYR A 210 -6.26 5.36 10.87
C TYR A 210 -6.04 6.71 11.54
N ARG A 211 -7.12 7.42 11.87
CA ARG A 211 -7.05 8.73 12.58
C ARG A 211 -6.31 8.66 13.92
N LYS A 212 -6.17 7.47 14.50
CA LYS A 212 -5.50 7.26 15.79
C LYS A 212 -4.60 6.03 15.70
N GLY A 213 -3.56 6.03 16.53
CA GLY A 213 -2.58 4.96 16.59
C GLY A 213 -1.50 5.05 15.52
N ASN A 214 -0.59 4.08 15.54
CA ASN A 214 0.50 3.98 14.60
C ASN A 214 0.05 3.31 13.30
N ALA A 215 0.98 3.12 12.38
CA ALA A 215 0.69 2.42 11.14
C ALA A 215 0.29 0.95 11.38
N VAL A 216 -0.70 0.51 10.61
CA VAL A 216 -1.32 -0.81 10.72
C VAL A 216 -0.85 -1.69 9.58
N LEU A 217 -0.45 -2.91 9.92
CA LEU A 217 -0.23 -4.00 8.98
C LEU A 217 -1.52 -4.82 8.91
N PHE A 218 -1.99 -5.09 7.71
CA PHE A 218 -3.11 -5.99 7.49
C PHE A 218 -2.62 -7.34 6.96
N GLY A 219 -3.16 -8.41 7.50
CA GLY A 219 -3.11 -9.73 6.88
C GLY A 219 -4.21 -9.86 5.82
N SER A 220 -3.93 -10.61 4.77
CA SER A 220 -4.88 -10.87 3.67
C SER A 220 -5.40 -12.30 3.77
N VAL A 221 -6.71 -12.47 3.66
CA VAL A 221 -7.37 -13.79 3.57
C VAL A 221 -7.85 -13.98 2.14
N ILE A 222 -7.11 -14.78 1.36
CA ILE A 222 -7.37 -15.03 -0.06
C ILE A 222 -7.59 -16.52 -0.25
N THR A 223 -8.69 -16.91 -0.87
CA THR A 223 -9.04 -18.32 -1.15
C THR A 223 -8.85 -19.25 0.06
N LYS A 224 -9.22 -18.78 1.26
CA LYS A 224 -9.08 -19.45 2.57
C LYS A 224 -7.65 -19.63 3.09
N LYS A 225 -6.66 -19.02 2.44
CA LYS A 225 -5.27 -18.95 2.89
C LYS A 225 -4.97 -17.59 3.50
N LEU A 226 -4.07 -17.60 4.48
CA LEU A 226 -3.65 -16.41 5.21
C LEU A 226 -2.31 -15.93 4.65
N TYR A 227 -2.19 -14.63 4.40
CA TYR A 227 -0.97 -14.02 3.89
C TYR A 227 -0.57 -12.79 4.71
N ILE A 228 0.72 -12.66 4.98
CA ILE A 228 1.33 -11.46 5.58
C ILE A 228 2.47 -11.04 4.67
N TYR A 229 2.49 -9.78 4.24
CA TYR A 229 3.46 -9.27 3.25
C TYR A 229 3.60 -10.17 2.00
N GLY A 230 2.49 -10.80 1.58
CA GLY A 230 2.45 -11.67 0.41
C GLY A 230 2.98 -13.08 0.63
N GLN A 231 3.59 -13.37 1.78
CA GLN A 231 4.02 -14.72 2.17
C GLN A 231 2.85 -15.46 2.84
N GLU A 232 2.65 -16.73 2.47
CA GLU A 232 1.66 -17.59 3.13
C GLU A 232 2.04 -17.75 4.61
N PHE A 233 1.12 -17.37 5.50
CA PHE A 233 1.28 -17.45 6.93
C PHE A 233 0.94 -18.87 7.39
N ILE A 234 1.98 -19.69 7.55
CA ILE A 234 1.87 -21.07 8.04
C ILE A 234 1.88 -21.00 9.58
N GLN A 235 0.74 -21.31 10.18
CA GLN A 235 0.40 -21.06 11.57
C GLN A 235 1.40 -21.66 12.58
N ASN A 236 1.58 -20.98 13.73
CA ASN A 236 1.76 -21.68 15.01
C ASN A 236 1.42 -20.87 16.28
N THR A 237 1.08 -19.57 16.23
CA THR A 237 0.45 -18.79 17.35
C THR A 237 0.20 -17.32 16.93
N ASN A 238 -0.64 -16.59 17.67
CA ASN A 238 -0.76 -15.11 17.67
C ASN A 238 -1.28 -14.40 16.41
N ALA A 239 -2.05 -15.09 15.55
CA ALA A 239 -2.70 -14.45 14.40
C ALA A 239 -3.63 -13.28 14.78
N GLY A 240 -4.14 -13.24 16.02
CA GLY A 240 -5.02 -12.17 16.51
C GLY A 240 -4.36 -10.80 16.73
N ASN A 241 -3.04 -10.68 16.63
CA ASN A 241 -2.33 -9.41 16.88
C ASN A 241 -2.37 -8.42 15.72
N ILE A 242 -2.86 -8.84 14.55
CA ILE A 242 -3.03 -7.97 13.38
C ILE A 242 -4.47 -8.04 12.87
N GLU A 243 -4.86 -7.02 12.12
CA GLU A 243 -6.16 -7.03 11.45
C GLU A 243 -6.10 -7.86 10.16
N TRP A 244 -7.10 -8.71 9.93
CA TRP A 244 -7.21 -9.52 8.72
C TRP A 244 -8.35 -9.04 7.83
N ARG A 245 -8.08 -8.95 6.53
CA ARG A 245 -9.03 -8.50 5.51
C ARG A 245 -9.20 -9.59 4.46
N ASN A 246 -10.44 -9.96 4.15
CA ASN A 246 -10.73 -10.85 3.01
C ASN A 246 -10.71 -10.07 1.68
N GLU A 247 -11.04 -10.74 0.58
CA GLU A 247 -11.10 -10.17 -0.78
C GLU A 247 -12.11 -9.01 -0.93
N ASN A 248 -13.10 -8.91 -0.02
CA ASN A 248 -14.11 -7.86 0.01
C ASN A 248 -13.77 -6.70 0.96
N PHE A 249 -12.57 -6.71 1.54
CA PHE A 249 -12.10 -5.77 2.57
C PHE A 249 -12.79 -5.89 3.94
N GLU A 250 -13.47 -7.00 4.18
CA GLU A 250 -14.17 -7.28 5.44
C GLU A 250 -13.20 -7.75 6.52
N ARG A 251 -13.42 -7.29 7.75
CA ARG A 251 -12.67 -7.76 8.91
C ARG A 251 -12.99 -9.23 9.16
N THR A 252 -11.96 -10.06 9.10
CA THR A 252 -12.09 -11.52 9.14
C THR A 252 -11.34 -12.07 10.34
N ASN A 253 -11.87 -13.12 10.97
CA ASN A 253 -11.17 -13.88 11.98
C ASN A 253 -10.19 -14.83 11.27
N PRO A 254 -8.88 -14.76 11.55
CA PRO A 254 -7.88 -15.58 10.86
C PRO A 254 -7.96 -17.07 11.20
N GLU A 255 -8.48 -17.43 12.38
CA GLU A 255 -8.57 -18.83 12.82
C GLU A 255 -9.77 -19.54 12.18
N THR A 256 -10.88 -18.83 11.99
CA THR A 256 -12.11 -19.41 11.46
C THR A 256 -12.36 -19.08 9.99
N GLY A 257 -11.65 -18.09 9.44
CA GLY A 257 -11.90 -17.54 8.10
C GLY A 257 -13.25 -16.82 7.97
N LYS A 258 -14.00 -16.65 9.07
CA LYS A 258 -15.33 -16.01 9.07
C LYS A 258 -15.21 -14.52 9.31
N ILE A 259 -16.17 -13.76 8.78
CA ILE A 259 -16.33 -12.34 9.10
C ILE A 259 -16.49 -12.18 10.62
N LEU A 260 -15.80 -11.22 11.22
CA LEU A 260 -15.88 -10.94 12.65
C LEU A 260 -17.29 -10.46 13.05
N ASP A 261 -17.74 -10.84 14.24
CA ASP A 261 -19.04 -10.39 14.77
C ASP A 261 -19.08 -8.85 14.86
N GLY A 262 -20.15 -8.26 14.32
CA GLY A 262 -20.32 -6.81 14.22
C GLY A 262 -19.55 -6.13 13.08
N ALA A 263 -18.77 -6.86 12.28
CA ALA A 263 -18.21 -6.31 11.05
C ALA A 263 -19.32 -6.08 10.01
N GLN A 264 -19.25 -4.95 9.32
CA GLN A 264 -20.19 -4.64 8.25
C GLN A 264 -19.99 -5.63 7.09
N ARG A 265 -21.01 -6.45 6.81
CA ARG A 265 -21.07 -7.28 5.59
C ARG A 265 -21.16 -6.38 4.37
N GLN A 266 -20.42 -6.72 3.33
CA GLN A 266 -20.40 -5.99 2.07
C GLN A 266 -21.25 -6.71 1.02
N PRO A 267 -21.98 -5.96 0.18
CA PRO A 267 -22.80 -6.56 -0.88
C PRO A 267 -21.91 -7.12 -1.98
N SER A 268 -21.59 -8.41 -1.95
CA SER A 268 -20.95 -9.08 -3.10
C SER A 268 -22.01 -9.77 -3.97
N LYS A 269 -21.91 -9.61 -5.29
CA LYS A 269 -22.72 -10.40 -6.26
C LYS A 269 -22.37 -11.89 -6.24
N ASP A 270 -21.21 -12.23 -5.67
CA ASP A 270 -20.67 -13.58 -5.57
C ASP A 270 -20.77 -14.14 -4.14
N ALA A 271 -21.63 -13.56 -3.29
CA ALA A 271 -21.97 -14.15 -2.00
C ALA A 271 -22.68 -15.47 -2.28
N THR A 272 -21.91 -16.55 -2.39
CA THR A 272 -22.47 -17.89 -2.37
C THR A 272 -23.14 -18.03 -1.01
N PRO A 273 -24.41 -18.47 -0.96
CA PRO A 273 -25.18 -18.58 0.28
C PRO A 273 -24.48 -19.42 1.35
#